data_AF-A0A6I5RKN5-F1
#
_entry.id   AF-A0A6I5RKN5-F1
#
_cell.length_a   1.000
_cell.length_b   1.000
_cell.length_c   1.000
_cell.angle_alpha   90.00
_cell.angle_beta   90.00
_cell.angle_gamma   90.00
#
_symmetry.space_group_name_H-M   'P 1'
#
loop_
_entity.id
_entity.type
_entity.pdbx_description
1 polymer ?
#
loop_
_entity_poly.entity_id
_entity_poly.type
_entity_poly.pdbx_seq_one_letter_code
_entity_poly.pdbx_strand_id
1 'polypeptide(L)'
;MSEVLLPREDGELVASEVLINKALPVDMKEVQSTKNYRATRFPCNHRLQRLLQEIQPIPAVRDAYLFPGRDGGRINYHNFQTRQWRPLVKQLESEGQIAFYLSQYACRHTWITLALQHLSTADVSYLARVSPKVLYEHYADRSRSIIIPEF
;
A
#
# COMPACT_ATOMS: atom_id res chain seq x y z
N MET A 1 -7.24 0.90 6.68
CA MET A 1 -5.77 0.81 6.65
C MET A 1 -5.34 -0.24 7.66
N SER A 2 -4.35 -1.05 7.30
CA SER A 2 -3.91 -2.23 8.04
C SER A 2 -2.76 -1.94 8.99
N GLU A 3 -2.77 -2.60 10.15
CA GLU A 3 -1.63 -2.69 11.05
C GLU A 3 -0.53 -3.48 10.35
N VAL A 4 0.65 -2.87 10.25
CA VAL A 4 1.84 -3.43 9.60
C VAL A 4 2.73 -3.96 10.72
N LEU A 5 2.71 -5.28 10.92
CA LEU A 5 3.64 -5.93 11.85
C LEU A 5 4.93 -6.22 11.09
N LEU A 6 6.03 -5.64 11.58
CA LEU A 6 7.36 -5.74 11.00
C LEU A 6 8.24 -6.58 11.93
N PRO A 7 8.88 -7.67 11.47
CA PRO A 7 9.84 -8.42 12.28
C PRO A 7 11.05 -7.54 12.62
N ARG A 8 11.66 -7.75 13.79
CA ARG A 8 12.80 -6.98 14.32
C ARG A 8 13.95 -7.94 14.69
N GLU A 9 15.17 -7.63 14.27
CA GLU A 9 16.42 -8.22 14.78
C GLU A 9 17.30 -7.09 15.34
N ASP A 10 17.87 -7.26 16.54
CA ASP A 10 18.82 -6.33 17.19
C ASP A 10 18.43 -4.84 17.27
N GLY A 11 17.13 -4.54 17.32
CA GLY A 11 16.62 -3.17 17.45
C GLY A 11 16.61 -2.38 16.13
N GLU A 12 17.15 -2.96 15.06
CA GLU A 12 17.11 -2.42 13.71
C GLU A 12 15.99 -3.10 12.90
N LEU A 13 15.24 -2.32 12.14
CA LEU A 13 14.12 -2.84 11.39
C LEU A 13 14.61 -3.46 10.08
N VAL A 14 15.01 -4.72 10.12
CA VAL A 14 15.27 -5.54 8.93
C VAL A 14 13.96 -6.21 8.48
N ALA A 15 12.95 -5.39 8.15
CA ALA A 15 11.67 -5.92 7.74
C ALA A 15 11.73 -6.36 6.27
N SER A 16 12.08 -7.62 6.03
CA SER A 16 11.98 -8.24 4.70
C SER A 16 10.54 -8.27 4.18
N GLU A 17 9.55 -8.23 5.10
CA GLU A 17 8.13 -8.28 4.79
C GLU A 17 7.28 -7.42 5.74
N VAL A 18 6.14 -6.99 5.22
CA VAL A 18 5.04 -6.33 5.95
C VAL A 18 3.86 -7.30 6.05
N LEU A 19 3.41 -7.62 7.26
CA LEU A 19 2.19 -8.41 7.45
C LEU A 19 0.95 -7.50 7.47
N ILE A 20 0.03 -7.74 6.53
CA ILE A 20 -1.29 -7.10 6.43
C ILE A 20 -2.35 -8.13 6.82
N ASN A 21 -2.89 -8.06 8.04
CA ASN A 21 -3.88 -9.02 8.55
C ASN A 21 -5.14 -8.39 9.17
N LYS A 22 -5.06 -7.15 9.62
CA LYS A 22 -6.17 -6.38 10.21
C LYS A 22 -6.52 -5.18 9.35
N ALA A 23 -7.72 -4.69 9.48
CA ALA A 23 -8.11 -3.38 8.95
C ALA A 23 -8.81 -2.58 10.05
N LEU A 24 -8.56 -1.29 10.05
CA LEU A 24 -9.19 -0.34 10.94
C LEU A 24 -10.08 0.60 10.11
N PRO A 25 -11.38 0.28 9.93
CA PRO A 25 -12.32 1.15 9.22
C PRO A 25 -12.46 2.50 9.92
N VAL A 26 -12.71 3.56 9.17
CA VAL A 26 -12.91 4.91 9.74
C VAL A 26 -14.17 4.96 10.60
N ASP A 27 -15.21 4.26 10.17
CA ASP A 27 -16.56 4.37 10.72
C ASP A 27 -16.80 3.41 11.90
N MET A 28 -15.88 2.49 12.16
CA MET A 28 -15.96 1.54 13.28
C MET A 28 -14.78 1.73 14.24
N LYS A 29 -15.10 1.79 15.54
CA LYS A 29 -14.14 1.98 16.63
C LYS A 29 -13.32 0.72 16.94
N GLU A 30 -13.66 -0.43 16.33
CA GLU A 30 -13.03 -1.72 16.61
C GLU A 30 -12.14 -2.21 15.46
N VAL A 31 -11.05 -2.88 15.85
CA VAL A 31 -10.15 -3.59 14.93
C VAL A 31 -10.94 -4.74 14.30
N GLN A 32 -11.01 -4.77 12.98
CA GLN A 32 -11.61 -5.89 12.28
C GLN A 32 -10.54 -6.73 11.60
N SER A 33 -10.78 -8.03 11.59
CA SER A 33 -10.19 -8.90 10.57
C SER A 33 -10.46 -8.29 9.20
N THR A 34 -9.53 -8.44 8.26
CA THR A 34 -9.80 -7.96 6.90
C THR A 34 -11.10 -8.55 6.36
N LYS A 35 -11.80 -7.85 5.45
CA LYS A 35 -13.15 -8.22 4.95
C LYS A 35 -13.30 -9.69 4.51
N ASN A 36 -12.20 -10.39 4.22
CA ASN A 36 -12.17 -11.79 3.79
C ASN A 36 -11.34 -12.71 4.73
N TYR A 37 -10.97 -12.26 5.93
CA TYR A 37 -10.10 -12.95 6.91
C TYR A 37 -8.73 -13.41 6.38
N ARG A 38 -8.32 -12.92 5.21
CA ARG A 38 -7.03 -13.26 4.63
C ARG A 38 -5.94 -12.44 5.32
N ALA A 39 -4.74 -13.00 5.41
CA ALA A 39 -3.52 -12.27 5.71
C ALA A 39 -2.67 -12.20 4.42
N THR A 40 -1.95 -11.11 4.23
CA THR A 40 -1.01 -10.95 3.11
C THR A 40 0.33 -10.55 3.69
N ARG A 41 1.37 -11.30 3.35
CA ARG A 41 2.75 -10.89 3.58
C ARG A 41 3.21 -10.16 2.32
N PHE A 42 3.56 -8.89 2.48
CA PHE A 42 4.00 -8.05 1.39
C PHE A 42 5.53 -7.92 1.45
N PRO A 43 6.28 -8.42 0.46
CA PRO A 43 7.73 -8.32 0.47
C PRO A 43 8.18 -6.88 0.30
N CYS A 44 9.15 -6.47 1.11
CA CYS A 44 9.70 -5.12 1.07
C CYS A 44 11.01 -5.13 0.29
N ASN A 45 11.04 -4.43 -0.84
CA ASN A 45 12.31 -4.14 -1.51
C ASN A 45 13.13 -3.12 -0.69
N HIS A 46 14.40 -2.94 -1.04
CA HIS A 46 15.30 -2.03 -0.30
C HIS A 46 14.75 -0.60 -0.15
N ARG A 47 14.04 -0.09 -1.17
CA ARG A 47 13.44 1.26 -1.10
C ARG A 47 12.32 1.32 -0.06
N LEU A 48 11.45 0.31 -0.01
CA LEU A 48 10.39 0.24 0.98
C LEU A 48 10.96 0.00 2.38
N GLN A 49 11.94 -0.88 2.54
CA GLN A 49 12.63 -1.10 3.82
C GLN A 49 13.20 0.21 4.38
N ARG A 50 13.94 0.95 3.55
CA ARG A 50 14.50 2.25 3.92
C ARG A 50 13.41 3.24 4.35
N LEU A 51 12.34 3.37 3.56
CA LEU A 51 11.22 4.24 3.90
C LEU A 51 10.61 3.86 5.27
N LEU A 52 10.39 2.56 5.52
CA LEU A 52 9.83 2.08 6.78
C LEU A 52 10.75 2.36 7.97
N GLN A 53 12.07 2.27 7.78
CA GLN A 53 13.07 2.64 8.77
C GLN A 53 13.07 4.15 9.05
N GLU A 54 13.02 4.98 8.01
CA GLU A 54 13.03 6.46 8.13
C GLU A 54 11.82 7.01 8.89
N ILE A 55 10.64 6.39 8.72
CA ILE A 55 9.41 6.84 9.37
C ILE A 55 9.18 6.19 10.74
N GLN A 56 10.04 5.27 11.16
CA GLN A 56 9.88 4.56 12.41
C GLN A 56 10.10 5.50 13.62
N PRO A 57 9.24 5.47 14.65
CA PRO A 57 9.47 6.22 15.87
C PRO A 57 10.77 5.80 16.57
N ILE A 58 11.52 6.79 17.08
CA ILE A 58 12.72 6.57 17.91
C ILE A 58 12.41 7.10 19.32
N PRO A 59 12.50 6.27 20.38
CA PRO A 59 12.83 4.84 20.36
C PRO A 59 11.71 3.98 19.76
N ALA A 60 12.08 2.79 19.27
CA ALA A 60 11.16 1.85 18.63
C ALA A 60 10.14 1.24 19.62
N VAL A 61 9.04 1.93 19.87
CA VAL A 61 8.01 1.45 20.81
C VAL A 61 7.22 0.27 20.20
N ARG A 62 6.96 -0.76 21.02
CA ARG A 62 6.08 -1.88 20.64
C ARG A 62 4.64 -1.37 20.55
N ASP A 63 3.89 -1.81 19.54
CA ASP A 63 2.50 -1.40 19.28
C ASP A 63 2.28 0.08 18.90
N ALA A 64 3.36 0.84 18.65
CA ALA A 64 3.25 2.19 18.11
C ALA A 64 2.82 2.16 16.64
N TYR A 65 1.97 3.12 16.27
CA TYR A 65 1.60 3.31 14.87
C TYR A 65 2.80 3.80 14.05
N LEU A 66 3.07 3.12 12.94
CA LEU A 66 4.07 3.58 11.95
C LEU A 66 3.64 4.88 11.26
N PHE A 67 2.32 5.08 11.11
CA PHE A 67 1.71 6.29 10.59
C PHE A 67 0.80 6.89 11.66
N PRO A 68 1.35 7.63 12.64
CA PRO A 68 0.55 8.25 13.67
C PRO A 68 -0.29 9.39 13.10
N GLY A 69 -1.48 9.60 13.64
CA GLY A 69 -2.25 10.82 13.48
C GLY A 69 -1.59 11.98 14.23
N ARG A 70 -2.07 13.21 13.98
CA ARG A 70 -1.50 14.44 14.56
C ARG A 70 -1.36 14.39 16.08
N ASP A 71 -2.30 13.75 16.76
CA ASP A 71 -2.36 13.66 18.22
C ASP A 71 -1.81 12.33 18.76
N GLY A 72 -0.94 11.64 17.99
CA GLY A 72 -0.27 10.39 18.38
C GLY A 72 -1.11 9.10 18.25
N GLY A 73 -2.42 9.24 17.97
CA GLY A 73 -3.32 8.11 17.73
C GLY A 73 -3.28 7.57 16.30
N ARG A 74 -4.33 6.84 15.89
CA ARG A 74 -4.46 6.30 14.53
C ARG A 74 -4.57 7.42 13.50
N ILE A 75 -3.89 7.29 12.36
CA ILE A 75 -4.17 8.14 11.20
C ILE A 75 -5.62 7.95 10.74
N ASN A 76 -6.35 9.06 10.66
CA ASN A 76 -7.72 9.06 10.12
C ASN A 76 -7.65 9.26 8.60
N TYR A 77 -8.13 8.27 7.84
CA TYR A 77 -8.09 8.29 6.37
C TYR A 77 -8.78 9.52 5.78
N HIS A 78 -9.96 9.89 6.30
CA HIS A 78 -10.71 11.05 5.80
C HIS A 78 -9.98 12.36 6.08
N ASN A 79 -9.42 12.54 7.29
CA ASN A 79 -8.63 13.72 7.64
C ASN A 79 -7.35 13.79 6.79
N PHE A 80 -6.65 12.68 6.59
CA PHE A 80 -5.47 12.64 5.73
C PHE A 80 -5.84 12.99 4.27
N GLN A 81 -6.92 12.41 3.75
CA GLN A 81 -7.39 12.69 2.40
C GLN A 81 -7.75 14.17 2.19
N THR A 82 -8.52 14.74 3.11
CA THR A 82 -9.06 16.10 2.96
C THR A 82 -8.02 17.17 3.26
N ARG A 83 -7.17 16.96 4.27
CA ARG A 83 -6.25 17.99 4.79
C ARG A 83 -4.84 17.91 4.23
N GLN A 84 -4.40 16.74 3.78
CA GLN A 84 -3.02 16.54 3.30
C GLN A 84 -2.98 16.14 1.83
N TRP A 85 -3.66 15.03 1.48
CA TRP A 85 -3.61 14.49 0.12
C TRP A 85 -4.22 15.43 -0.92
N ARG A 86 -5.47 15.87 -0.71
CA ARG A 86 -6.18 16.69 -1.70
C ARG A 86 -5.48 18.02 -1.96
N PRO A 87 -5.06 18.80 -0.95
CA PRO A 87 -4.31 20.03 -1.18
C PRO A 87 -3.03 19.80 -1.97
N LEU A 88 -2.22 18.80 -1.59
CA LEU A 88 -0.96 18.49 -2.28
C LEU A 88 -1.19 18.12 -3.76
N VAL A 89 -2.13 17.22 -4.04
CA VAL A 89 -2.38 16.78 -5.42
C VAL A 89 -3.02 17.90 -6.25
N LYS A 90 -3.87 18.74 -5.66
CA LYS A 90 -4.42 19.93 -6.34
C LYS A 90 -3.35 20.96 -6.65
N GLN A 91 -2.36 21.12 -5.77
CA GLN A 91 -1.21 21.96 -6.05
C GLN A 91 -0.42 21.42 -7.25
N LEU A 92 -0.09 20.13 -7.28
CA LEU A 92 0.61 19.49 -8.41
C LEU A 92 -0.17 19.63 -9.74
N GLU A 93 -1.50 19.52 -9.68
CA GLU A 93 -2.38 19.75 -10.84
C GLU A 93 -2.30 21.21 -11.30
N SER A 94 -2.36 22.18 -10.38
CA SER A 94 -2.28 23.61 -10.72
C SER A 94 -0.91 24.03 -11.27
N GLU A 95 0.16 23.35 -10.85
CA GLU A 95 1.53 23.53 -11.35
C GLU A 95 1.78 22.80 -12.68
N GLY A 96 0.79 22.06 -13.19
CA GLY A 96 0.91 21.31 -14.45
C GLY A 96 1.78 20.05 -14.36
N GLN A 97 2.16 19.62 -13.15
CA GLN A 97 2.95 18.39 -12.96
C GLN A 97 2.11 17.12 -13.18
N ILE A 98 0.79 17.23 -13.01
CA ILE A 98 -0.17 16.17 -13.32
C ILE A 98 -1.36 16.77 -14.08
N ALA A 99 -1.97 15.98 -14.98
CA ALA A 99 -3.04 16.47 -15.86
C ALA A 99 -4.38 16.73 -15.13
N PHE A 100 -4.64 15.99 -14.05
CA PHE A 100 -5.86 16.12 -13.26
C PHE A 100 -5.67 15.55 -11.86
N TYR A 101 -6.58 15.89 -10.95
CA TYR A 101 -6.60 15.36 -9.59
C TYR A 101 -6.66 13.82 -9.53
N LEU A 102 -5.73 13.22 -8.78
CA LEU A 102 -5.66 11.79 -8.50
C LEU A 102 -5.99 11.49 -7.04
N SER A 103 -6.93 10.58 -6.80
CA SER A 103 -7.21 10.09 -5.44
C SER A 103 -6.10 9.16 -4.95
N GLN A 104 -6.03 8.89 -3.64
CA GLN A 104 -5.11 7.90 -3.06
C GLN A 104 -5.26 6.50 -3.70
N TYR A 105 -6.48 6.19 -4.17
CA TYR A 105 -6.76 4.92 -4.83
C TYR A 105 -6.02 4.78 -6.17
N ALA A 106 -5.64 5.89 -6.81
CA ALA A 106 -4.84 5.89 -8.02
C ALA A 106 -3.46 5.22 -7.80
N CYS A 107 -2.84 5.39 -6.62
CA CYS A 107 -1.57 4.73 -6.32
C CYS A 107 -1.68 3.20 -6.39
N ARG A 108 -2.81 2.65 -5.93
CA ARG A 108 -3.09 1.21 -6.03
C ARG A 108 -3.27 0.78 -7.49
N HIS A 109 -3.99 1.55 -8.30
CA HIS A 109 -4.13 1.29 -9.73
C HIS A 109 -2.78 1.28 -10.45
N THR A 110 -1.95 2.31 -10.21
CA THR A 110 -0.60 2.41 -10.77
C THR A 110 0.25 1.22 -10.34
N TRP A 111 0.24 0.86 -9.05
CA TRP A 111 0.99 -0.28 -8.56
C TRP A 111 0.56 -1.59 -9.21
N ILE A 112 -0.75 -1.89 -9.29
CA ILE A 112 -1.26 -3.10 -9.92
C ILE A 112 -0.84 -3.18 -11.40
N THR A 113 -0.97 -2.06 -12.12
CA THR A 113 -0.65 -1.99 -13.55
C THR A 113 0.84 -2.27 -13.79
N LEU A 114 1.73 -1.65 -13.02
CA LEU A 114 3.17 -1.86 -13.13
C LEU A 114 3.58 -3.26 -12.65
N ALA A 115 2.95 -3.78 -11.59
CA ALA A 115 3.24 -5.11 -11.07
C ALA A 115 2.92 -6.20 -12.10
N LEU A 116 1.83 -6.08 -12.85
CA LEU A 116 1.46 -7.03 -13.91
C LEU A 116 2.42 -7.04 -15.12
N GLN A 117 3.36 -6.10 -15.20
CA GLN A 117 4.44 -6.14 -16.20
C GLN A 117 5.59 -7.07 -15.78
N HIS A 118 5.68 -7.43 -14.50
CA HIS A 118 6.81 -8.16 -13.93
C HIS A 118 6.42 -9.38 -13.08
N LEU A 119 5.16 -9.46 -12.65
CA LEU A 119 4.63 -10.51 -11.77
C LEU A 119 3.43 -11.21 -12.40
N SER A 120 3.21 -12.46 -12.01
CA SER A 120 2.04 -13.21 -12.45
C SER A 120 0.74 -12.60 -11.91
N THR A 121 -0.37 -12.81 -12.62
CA THR A 121 -1.71 -12.40 -12.14
C THR A 121 -2.04 -12.99 -10.77
N ALA A 122 -1.56 -14.20 -10.47
CA ALA A 122 -1.76 -14.86 -9.19
C ALA A 122 -1.05 -14.11 -8.04
N ASP A 123 0.22 -13.72 -8.25
CA ASP A 123 1.01 -12.98 -7.26
C ASP A 123 0.42 -11.60 -7.03
N VAL A 124 0.06 -10.88 -8.10
CA VAL A 124 -0.59 -9.57 -7.99
C VAL A 124 -1.93 -9.67 -7.27
N SER A 125 -2.72 -10.71 -7.55
CA SER A 125 -3.98 -11.00 -6.86
C SER A 125 -3.76 -11.18 -5.35
N TYR A 126 -2.73 -11.93 -4.96
CA TYR A 126 -2.37 -12.15 -3.55
C TYR A 126 -1.91 -10.85 -2.87
N LEU A 127 -0.96 -10.14 -3.48
CA LEU A 127 -0.33 -8.94 -2.90
C LEU A 127 -1.29 -7.75 -2.84
N ALA A 128 -2.05 -7.49 -3.90
CA ALA A 128 -3.04 -6.41 -3.90
C ALA A 128 -4.36 -6.83 -3.24
N ARG A 129 -4.61 -8.11 -2.98
CA ARG A 129 -5.91 -8.60 -2.47
C ARG A 129 -7.08 -8.22 -3.38
N VAL A 130 -6.94 -8.54 -4.65
CA VAL A 130 -7.93 -8.31 -5.70
C VAL A 130 -8.15 -9.62 -6.43
N SER A 131 -9.38 -9.93 -6.84
CA SER A 131 -9.64 -11.19 -7.52
C SER A 131 -8.93 -11.22 -8.89
N PRO A 132 -8.45 -12.39 -9.35
CA PRO A 132 -7.90 -12.53 -10.70
C PRO A 132 -8.89 -12.04 -11.77
N LYS A 133 -10.20 -12.28 -11.58
CA LYS A 133 -11.26 -11.77 -12.45
C LYS A 133 -11.18 -10.24 -12.64
N VAL A 134 -11.11 -9.48 -11.55
CA VAL A 134 -11.00 -8.00 -11.59
C VAL A 134 -9.68 -7.57 -12.23
N LEU A 135 -8.60 -8.32 -12.04
CA LEU A 135 -7.32 -8.05 -12.71
C LEU A 135 -7.43 -8.21 -14.22
N TYR A 136 -8.06 -9.28 -14.69
CA TYR A 136 -8.27 -9.51 -16.12
C TYR A 136 -9.19 -8.46 -16.74
N GLU A 137 -10.30 -8.12 -16.07
CA GLU A 137 -11.30 -7.16 -16.57
C GLU A 137 -10.77 -5.73 -16.70
N HIS A 138 -9.84 -5.31 -15.81
CA HIS A 138 -9.46 -3.90 -15.72
C HIS A 138 -7.99 -3.60 -16.00
N TYR A 139 -7.09 -4.59 -16.02
CA TYR A 139 -5.65 -4.35 -16.07
C TYR A 139 -4.89 -5.21 -17.10
N ALA A 140 -5.28 -6.48 -17.30
CA ALA A 140 -4.48 -7.44 -18.08
C ALA A 140 -4.36 -7.14 -19.59
N ASP A 141 -5.22 -6.27 -20.13
CA ASP A 141 -5.14 -5.87 -21.54
C ASP A 141 -4.10 -4.79 -21.82
N ARG A 142 -3.53 -4.16 -20.79
CA ARG A 142 -2.64 -2.99 -20.98
C ARG A 142 -1.14 -3.31 -21.01
N SER A 143 -0.73 -4.57 -20.79
CA SER A 143 0.70 -4.93 -20.62
C SER A 143 1.23 -6.04 -21.53
N ARG A 144 0.56 -6.36 -22.64
CA ARG A 144 0.98 -7.51 -23.47
C ARG A 144 2.09 -7.13 -24.45
N SER A 145 3.32 -7.58 -24.17
CA SER A 145 4.30 -7.91 -25.21
C SER A 145 4.25 -9.42 -25.45
N ILE A 146 3.72 -9.85 -26.59
CA ILE A 146 3.68 -11.28 -26.95
C ILE A 146 5.00 -11.60 -27.66
N ILE A 147 5.85 -12.41 -27.03
CA ILE A 147 7.03 -13.00 -27.68
C ILE A 147 6.74 -14.49 -27.84
N ILE A 148 6.70 -14.95 -29.09
CA ILE A 148 6.53 -16.36 -29.41
C ILE A 148 7.90 -17.03 -29.29
N PRO A 149 8.08 -18.05 -28.44
CA PRO A 149 9.34 -18.79 -28.35
C PRO A 149 9.57 -19.65 -29.59
N GLU A 150 10.83 -19.85 -29.97
CA GLU A 150 11.21 -20.95 -30.86
C GLU A 150 11.20 -22.27 -30.08
N PHE A 151 10.75 -23.35 -30.72
CA PHE A 151 10.62 -24.69 -30.16
C PHE A 151 11.52 -25.69 -30.89
#